data_AF-A0A1Q3M5U6-F1
#
_entry.id   AF-A0A1Q3M5U6-F1
#
_cell.length_a   1.000
_cell.length_b   1.000
_cell.length_c   1.000
_cell.angle_alpha   90.00
_cell.angle_beta   90.00
_cell.angle_gamma   90.00
#
_symmetry.space_group_name_H-M   'P 1'
#
loop_
_entity.id
_entity.type
_entity.pdbx_description
1 polymer ?
#
loop_
_entity_poly.entity_id
_entity_poly.type
_entity_poly.pdbx_seq_one_letter_code
_entity_poly.pdbx_strand_id
1 'polypeptide(L)'
;IWIVIDSILRQTLRPKKIILTLSELQFKGKKIPSKLNKLEDNGFLEIIWTSDDIRSHKKYLYSMLKYPNDIIVTIDDDFIYEKSMLENLYHYSEEYPTCVITHLALKRNGANYNEWKNLFLEKVKPTYSVMQFGGSGVLYPAHSLHIDAFDKIKISKLSPLADDLWLNTMAIINSTKIVKTNYNFYLLPLIFKNNKELYTENVLHDKNNEQIKNIESYYGPVLTSEYFD
;
A
#
# COMPACT_ATOMS: atom_id res chain seq x y z
N ILE A 1 -5.74 3.45 14.22
CA ILE A 1 -4.43 2.82 14.53
C ILE A 1 -4.41 1.62 15.50
N TRP A 2 -4.58 1.73 16.84
CA TRP A 2 -4.38 0.55 17.71
C TRP A 2 -5.39 -0.58 17.45
N ILE A 3 -6.59 -0.25 16.98
CA ILE A 3 -7.62 -1.22 16.58
C ILE A 3 -7.16 -2.02 15.36
N VAL A 4 -6.54 -1.33 14.39
CA VAL A 4 -5.96 -1.98 13.20
C VAL A 4 -4.85 -2.92 13.61
N ILE A 5 -3.91 -2.46 14.44
CA ILE A 5 -2.82 -3.30 14.95
C ILE A 5 -3.36 -4.53 15.69
N ASP A 6 -4.39 -4.38 16.52
CA ASP A 6 -5.06 -5.52 17.19
C ASP A 6 -5.64 -6.52 16.18
N SER A 7 -6.24 -6.05 15.07
CA SER A 7 -6.73 -6.92 13.99
C SER A 7 -5.60 -7.69 13.29
N ILE A 8 -4.41 -7.11 13.18
CA ILE A 8 -3.22 -7.77 12.62
C ILE A 8 -2.60 -8.77 13.58
N LEU A 9 -2.59 -8.48 14.89
CA LEU A 9 -2.12 -9.42 15.90
C LEU A 9 -3.01 -10.67 16.03
N ARG A 10 -4.26 -10.58 15.56
CA ARG A 10 -5.25 -11.67 15.52
C ARG A 10 -5.22 -12.49 14.23
N GLN A 11 -4.31 -12.21 13.30
CA GLN A 11 -4.22 -12.96 12.05
C GLN A 11 -3.87 -14.43 12.32
N THR A 12 -4.45 -15.34 11.53
CA THR A 12 -4.19 -16.79 11.58
C THR A 12 -2.73 -17.08 11.25
N LEU A 13 -2.23 -16.44 10.20
CA LEU A 13 -0.80 -16.30 9.94
C LEU A 13 -0.31 -14.96 10.49
N ARG A 14 0.46 -15.00 11.57
CA ARG A 14 0.99 -13.79 12.20
C ARG A 14 2.24 -13.27 11.49
N PRO A 15 2.41 -11.95 11.35
CA PRO A 15 3.65 -11.39 10.84
C PRO A 15 4.77 -11.56 11.88
N LYS A 16 6.01 -11.66 11.41
CA LYS A 16 7.21 -11.63 12.25
C LYS A 16 7.30 -10.35 13.09
N LYS A 17 6.84 -9.23 12.54
CA LYS A 17 6.92 -7.90 13.14
C LYS A 17 5.84 -6.99 12.54
N ILE A 18 5.28 -6.10 13.35
CA ILE A 18 4.45 -4.97 12.88
C ILE A 18 5.30 -3.70 12.96
N ILE A 19 5.34 -2.93 11.88
CA ILE A 19 6.09 -1.68 11.80
C ILE A 19 5.11 -0.53 11.66
N LEU A 20 5.27 0.49 12.49
CA LEU A 20 4.49 1.72 12.43
C LEU A 20 5.43 2.90 12.22
N THR A 21 5.31 3.57 11.07
CA THR A 21 6.08 4.78 10.79
C THR A 21 5.30 6.03 11.23
N LEU A 22 5.91 6.87 12.08
CA LEU A 22 5.31 8.11 12.59
C LEU A 22 6.22 9.31 12.31
N SER A 23 5.61 10.42 11.90
CA SER A 23 6.34 11.67 11.69
C SER A 23 6.42 12.48 12.98
N GLU A 24 7.62 12.93 13.34
CA GLU A 24 7.84 13.86 14.46
C GLU A 24 7.17 15.21 14.24
N LEU A 25 6.91 15.60 12.98
CA LEU A 25 6.15 16.81 12.63
C LEU A 25 4.69 16.71 13.07
N GLN A 26 4.12 15.50 12.98
CA GLN A 26 2.74 15.20 13.37
C GLN A 26 2.62 14.89 14.87
N PHE A 27 3.64 14.31 15.47
CA PHE A 27 3.66 13.86 16.86
C PHE A 27 4.80 14.52 17.64
N LYS A 28 4.67 15.83 17.88
CA LYS A 28 5.67 16.60 18.64
C LYS A 28 5.95 15.97 20.01
N GLY A 29 7.22 15.72 20.30
CA GLY A 29 7.66 15.07 21.54
C GLY A 29 7.33 13.57 21.63
N LYS A 30 7.04 12.91 20.49
CA LYS A 30 6.84 11.46 20.38
C LYS A 30 5.76 10.90 21.31
N LYS A 31 4.76 11.71 21.62
CA LYS A 31 3.64 11.32 22.48
C LYS A 31 2.63 10.50 21.69
N ILE A 32 2.47 9.24 22.06
CA ILE A 32 1.51 8.31 21.48
C ILE A 32 0.65 7.65 22.56
N PRO A 33 -0.52 7.06 22.21
CA PRO A 33 -1.34 6.34 23.18
C PRO A 33 -0.55 5.25 23.90
N SER A 34 -0.77 5.11 25.22
CA SER A 34 -0.04 4.15 26.07
C SER A 34 -0.16 2.68 25.60
N LYS A 35 -1.23 2.33 24.88
CA LYS A 35 -1.38 1.02 24.25
C LYS A 35 -0.30 0.75 23.20
N LEU A 36 0.11 1.75 22.42
CA LEU A 36 1.17 1.58 21.43
C LEU A 36 2.53 1.43 22.10
N ASN A 37 2.83 2.24 23.12
CA ASN A 37 4.05 2.07 23.93
C ASN A 37 4.16 0.65 24.48
N LYS A 38 3.08 0.12 25.06
CA LYS A 38 3.07 -1.26 25.58
C LYS A 38 3.31 -2.32 24.50
N LEU A 39 2.80 -2.13 23.28
CA LEU A 39 3.04 -3.06 22.18
C LEU A 39 4.51 -3.00 21.71
N GLU A 40 5.11 -1.81 21.74
CA GLU A 40 6.53 -1.60 21.45
C GLU A 40 7.42 -2.21 22.53
N ASP A 41 7.15 -1.92 23.80
CA ASP A 41 7.88 -2.47 24.96
C ASP A 41 7.87 -4.01 24.98
N ASN A 42 6.77 -4.62 24.53
CA ASN A 42 6.62 -6.07 24.45
C ASN A 42 7.22 -6.68 23.17
N GLY A 43 7.80 -5.87 22.26
CA GLY A 43 8.43 -6.32 21.03
C GLY A 43 7.48 -6.73 19.89
N PHE A 44 6.17 -6.51 20.03
CA PHE A 44 5.18 -6.81 18.99
C PHE A 44 5.11 -5.72 17.91
N LEU A 45 5.43 -4.48 18.29
CA LEU A 45 5.41 -3.31 17.42
C LEU A 45 6.80 -2.69 17.38
N GLU A 46 7.21 -2.24 16.22
CA GLU A 46 8.37 -1.37 16.07
C GLU A 46 7.90 -0.02 15.54
N ILE A 47 8.28 1.07 16.21
CA ILE A 47 7.95 2.41 15.75
C ILE A 47 9.17 3.04 15.08
N ILE A 48 9.02 3.41 13.81
CA ILE A 48 10.01 4.19 13.08
C ILE A 48 9.62 5.66 13.13
N TRP A 49 10.41 6.48 13.82
CA TRP A 49 10.24 7.92 13.87
C TRP A 49 10.94 8.61 12.70
N THR A 50 10.22 9.48 12.00
CA THR A 50 10.73 10.21 10.81
C THR A 50 10.68 11.72 11.05
N SER A 51 11.71 12.43 10.60
CA SER A 51 11.77 13.89 10.70
C SER A 51 10.95 14.61 9.62
N ASP A 52 10.54 13.90 8.57
CA ASP A 52 9.70 14.40 7.48
C ASP A 52 8.26 13.88 7.56
N ASP A 53 7.39 14.38 6.68
CA ASP A 53 6.03 13.88 6.49
C ASP A 53 5.71 13.70 5.00
N ILE A 54 6.06 12.54 4.46
CA ILE A 54 5.73 12.13 3.09
C ILE A 54 4.37 11.42 3.00
N ARG A 55 3.45 11.70 3.95
CA ARG A 55 2.08 11.18 3.97
C ARG A 55 2.02 9.64 3.91
N SER A 56 1.16 9.05 3.08
CA SER A 56 0.94 7.60 3.00
C SER A 56 2.19 6.84 2.58
N HIS A 57 3.14 7.48 1.88
CA HIS A 57 4.39 6.82 1.47
C HIS A 57 5.29 6.39 2.64
N LYS A 58 5.04 6.90 3.85
CA LYS A 58 5.74 6.45 5.07
C LYS A 58 5.50 4.96 5.38
N LYS A 59 4.37 4.38 4.93
CA LYS A 59 3.96 3.01 5.27
C LYS A 59 4.86 1.94 4.65
N TYR A 60 5.53 2.25 3.54
CA TYR A 60 6.43 1.31 2.85
C TYR A 60 7.88 1.80 2.81
N LEU A 61 8.13 3.09 2.60
CA LEU A 61 9.47 3.59 2.25
C LEU A 61 10.50 3.23 3.32
N TYR A 62 10.18 3.51 4.58
CA TYR A 62 11.11 3.31 5.69
C TYR A 62 11.29 1.86 6.09
N SER A 63 10.21 1.08 6.05
CA SER A 63 10.24 -0.36 6.37
C SER A 63 11.03 -1.14 5.31
N MET A 64 10.79 -0.87 4.03
CA MET A 64 11.51 -1.52 2.93
C MET A 64 12.99 -1.14 2.88
N LEU A 65 13.36 0.11 3.19
CA LEU A 65 14.78 0.50 3.31
C LEU A 65 15.47 -0.18 4.50
N LYS A 66 14.76 -0.36 5.62
CA LYS A 66 15.31 -0.99 6.82
C LYS A 66 15.39 -2.52 6.69
N TYR A 67 14.47 -3.13 5.95
CA TYR A 67 14.35 -4.58 5.77
C TYR A 67 14.29 -4.95 4.28
N PRO A 68 15.37 -4.70 3.49
CA PRO A 68 15.34 -4.79 2.03
C PRO A 68 15.16 -6.22 1.48
N ASN A 69 15.41 -7.24 2.31
CA ASN A 69 15.32 -8.65 1.92
C ASN A 69 14.09 -9.36 2.51
N ASP A 70 13.28 -8.67 3.32
CA ASP A 70 12.06 -9.26 3.89
C ASP A 70 10.87 -9.02 2.95
N ILE A 71 9.89 -9.92 2.99
CA ILE A 71 8.57 -9.68 2.41
C ILE A 71 7.85 -8.63 3.26
N ILE A 72 7.29 -7.60 2.62
CA ILE A 72 6.59 -6.51 3.31
C ILE A 72 5.12 -6.51 2.90
N VAL A 73 4.22 -6.55 3.88
CA VAL A 73 2.79 -6.30 3.67
C VAL A 73 2.45 -4.88 4.11
N THR A 74 1.94 -4.07 3.20
CA THR A 74 1.40 -2.74 3.53
C THR A 74 -0.08 -2.82 3.81
N ILE A 75 -0.54 -2.09 4.81
CA ILE A 75 -1.96 -1.93 5.19
C ILE A 75 -2.21 -0.48 5.56
N ASP A 76 -3.47 -0.06 5.54
CA ASP A 76 -3.90 1.27 5.97
C ASP A 76 -4.40 1.24 7.43
N ASP A 77 -4.42 2.39 8.10
CA ASP A 77 -4.72 2.50 9.54
C ASP A 77 -6.19 2.82 9.87
N ASP A 78 -7.04 2.74 8.85
CA ASP A 78 -8.46 3.05 8.85
C ASP A 78 -9.36 1.86 8.47
N PHE A 79 -8.83 0.64 8.34
CA PHE A 79 -9.61 -0.59 8.14
C PHE A 79 -9.39 -1.63 9.24
N ILE A 80 -10.44 -2.39 9.57
CA ILE A 80 -10.35 -3.63 10.34
C ILE A 80 -10.15 -4.79 9.36
N TYR A 81 -9.08 -5.56 9.55
CA TYR A 81 -8.75 -6.68 8.67
C TYR A 81 -9.32 -8.00 9.21
N GLU A 82 -9.89 -8.82 8.32
CA GLU A 82 -10.34 -10.18 8.63
C GLU A 82 -9.11 -11.07 8.91
N LYS A 83 -9.24 -12.02 9.85
CA LYS A 83 -8.13 -12.78 10.45
C LYS A 83 -7.29 -13.62 9.46
N SER A 84 -7.79 -13.96 8.29
CA SER A 84 -7.12 -14.79 7.28
C SER A 84 -6.55 -13.99 6.12
N MET A 85 -6.57 -12.65 6.22
CA MET A 85 -6.04 -11.74 5.20
C MET A 85 -4.55 -12.03 4.92
N LEU A 86 -3.70 -12.04 5.95
CA LEU A 86 -2.26 -12.31 5.77
C LEU A 86 -1.97 -13.73 5.28
N GLU A 87 -2.73 -14.71 5.77
CA GLU A 87 -2.59 -16.11 5.35
C GLU A 87 -2.89 -16.28 3.86
N ASN A 88 -3.94 -15.63 3.35
CA ASN A 88 -4.29 -15.66 1.93
C ASN A 88 -3.26 -14.92 1.06
N LEU A 89 -2.77 -13.74 1.49
CA LEU A 89 -1.68 -13.06 0.76
C LEU A 89 -0.44 -13.95 0.68
N TYR A 90 -0.05 -14.55 1.80
CA TYR A 90 1.15 -15.38 1.89
C TYR A 90 1.04 -16.63 1.01
N HIS A 91 -0.10 -17.33 1.04
CA HIS A 91 -0.33 -18.49 0.18
C HIS A 91 -0.15 -18.16 -1.31
N TYR A 92 -0.69 -17.03 -1.76
CA TYR A 92 -0.49 -16.57 -3.14
C TYR A 92 0.94 -16.12 -3.42
N SER A 93 1.67 -15.62 -2.42
CA SER A 93 3.10 -15.30 -2.57
C SER A 93 3.95 -16.56 -2.72
N GLU A 94 3.54 -17.69 -2.14
CA GLU A 94 4.20 -18.98 -2.38
C GLU A 94 3.95 -19.48 -3.82
N GLU A 95 2.74 -19.28 -4.35
CA GLU A 95 2.39 -19.62 -5.75
C GLU A 95 3.08 -18.68 -6.76
N TYR A 96 3.23 -17.39 -6.41
CA TYR A 96 3.78 -16.34 -7.28
C TYR A 96 4.88 -15.51 -6.57
N PRO A 97 6.06 -16.09 -6.31
CA PRO A 97 7.08 -15.51 -5.40
C PRO A 97 7.70 -14.19 -5.85
N THR A 98 7.57 -13.85 -7.14
CA THR A 98 8.13 -12.61 -7.71
C THR A 98 7.06 -11.56 -8.01
N CYS A 99 5.81 -11.78 -7.59
CA CYS A 99 4.69 -10.89 -7.91
C CYS A 99 4.24 -10.10 -6.68
N VAL A 100 3.75 -8.88 -6.92
CA VAL A 100 2.97 -8.15 -5.91
C VAL A 100 1.61 -8.82 -5.78
N ILE A 101 1.20 -9.14 -4.54
CA ILE A 101 -0.05 -9.84 -4.27
C ILE A 101 -1.02 -8.89 -3.58
N THR A 102 -2.27 -8.85 -4.04
CA THR A 102 -3.31 -7.99 -3.45
C THR A 102 -4.67 -8.68 -3.41
N HIS A 103 -5.53 -8.25 -2.49
CA HIS A 103 -6.91 -8.71 -2.41
C HIS A 103 -7.89 -7.86 -3.24
N LEU A 104 -7.57 -6.59 -3.48
CA LEU A 104 -8.37 -5.70 -4.30
C LEU A 104 -7.50 -5.02 -5.36
N ALA A 105 -7.98 -5.04 -6.60
CA ALA A 105 -7.30 -4.40 -7.70
C ALA A 105 -8.28 -3.65 -8.60
N LEU A 106 -7.77 -2.61 -9.26
CA LEU A 106 -8.46 -1.92 -10.34
C LEU A 106 -7.86 -2.36 -11.67
N LYS A 107 -8.70 -2.77 -12.62
CA LYS A 107 -8.29 -2.97 -14.01
C LYS A 107 -8.23 -1.62 -14.69
N ARG A 108 -7.06 -1.29 -15.24
CA ARG A 108 -6.88 -0.07 -16.02
C ARG A 108 -7.81 -0.06 -17.23
N ASN A 109 -8.29 1.13 -17.54
CA ASN A 109 -9.08 1.40 -18.72
C ASN A 109 -8.74 2.83 -19.19
N GLY A 110 -7.81 2.94 -20.12
CA GLY A 110 -7.30 4.23 -20.59
C GLY A 110 -6.66 5.10 -19.50
N ALA A 111 -6.58 6.40 -19.79
CA ALA A 111 -5.89 7.39 -18.97
C ALA A 111 -6.68 7.94 -17.78
N ASN A 112 -7.98 7.72 -17.76
CA ASN A 112 -8.84 8.25 -16.73
C ASN A 112 -9.00 7.23 -15.60
N TYR A 113 -8.43 7.53 -14.44
CA TYR A 113 -8.55 6.73 -13.22
C TYR A 113 -10.01 6.38 -12.87
N ASN A 114 -10.94 7.30 -13.11
CA ASN A 114 -12.36 7.11 -12.79
C ASN A 114 -13.04 6.06 -13.68
N GLU A 115 -12.42 5.68 -14.80
CA GLU A 115 -12.90 4.64 -15.70
C GLU A 115 -12.33 3.25 -15.36
N TRP A 116 -11.40 3.17 -14.42
CA TRP A 116 -10.77 1.91 -14.03
C TRP A 116 -11.76 1.03 -13.27
N LYS A 117 -11.88 -0.22 -13.70
CA LYS A 117 -12.89 -1.15 -13.20
C LYS A 117 -12.43 -1.82 -11.92
N ASN A 118 -13.25 -1.74 -10.87
CA ASN A 118 -13.02 -2.50 -9.64
C ASN A 118 -13.24 -4.01 -9.86
N LEU A 119 -12.25 -4.81 -9.45
CA LEU A 119 -12.24 -6.28 -9.64
C LEU A 119 -12.65 -7.08 -8.40
N PHE A 120 -13.35 -6.50 -7.44
CA PHE A 120 -13.70 -7.06 -6.11
C PHE A 120 -13.77 -8.60 -6.03
N LEU A 121 -14.57 -9.24 -6.89
CA LEU A 121 -14.80 -10.70 -6.88
C LEU A 121 -13.99 -11.51 -7.91
N GLU A 122 -13.16 -10.88 -8.73
CA GLU A 122 -12.44 -11.53 -9.83
C GLU A 122 -11.04 -11.98 -9.38
N LYS A 123 -10.58 -13.18 -9.77
CA LYS A 123 -9.16 -13.57 -9.64
C LYS A 123 -8.40 -13.07 -10.86
N VAL A 124 -7.19 -12.57 -10.67
CA VAL A 124 -6.32 -12.13 -11.77
C VAL A 124 -4.97 -12.82 -11.65
N LYS A 125 -4.57 -13.53 -12.71
CA LYS A 125 -3.22 -14.10 -12.87
C LYS A 125 -2.16 -12.99 -12.96
N PRO A 126 -0.85 -13.30 -12.83
CA PRO A 126 0.19 -12.30 -12.97
C PRO A 126 0.01 -11.43 -14.23
N THR A 127 -0.14 -10.13 -14.05
CA THR A 127 -0.36 -9.17 -15.14
C THR A 127 0.24 -7.81 -14.84
N TYR A 128 0.55 -7.05 -15.88
CA TYR A 128 0.82 -5.61 -15.80
C TYR A 128 -0.42 -4.76 -16.05
N SER A 129 -1.62 -5.31 -16.15
CA SER A 129 -2.83 -4.55 -16.53
C SER A 129 -3.68 -4.07 -15.34
N VAL A 130 -3.27 -4.39 -14.12
CA VAL A 130 -4.02 -4.03 -12.89
C VAL A 130 -3.17 -3.22 -11.91
N MET A 131 -3.86 -2.37 -11.15
CA MET A 131 -3.31 -1.63 -10.02
C MET A 131 -3.80 -2.25 -8.72
N GLN A 132 -2.88 -2.54 -7.79
CA GLN A 132 -3.22 -2.92 -6.43
C GLN A 132 -3.91 -1.78 -5.67
N PHE A 133 -4.78 -2.13 -4.73
CA PHE A 133 -5.42 -1.17 -3.82
C PHE A 133 -4.92 -1.39 -2.39
N GLY A 134 -4.22 -0.39 -1.84
CA GLY A 134 -3.47 -0.45 -0.59
C GLY A 134 -4.33 -0.81 0.63
N GLY A 135 -5.57 -0.31 0.68
CA GLY A 135 -6.48 -0.53 1.80
C GLY A 135 -6.87 -1.99 2.02
N SER A 136 -6.70 -2.86 1.01
CA SER A 136 -7.03 -4.28 1.10
C SER A 136 -5.92 -5.16 1.70
N GLY A 137 -4.74 -4.58 1.97
CA GLY A 137 -3.53 -5.35 2.23
C GLY A 137 -2.84 -5.71 0.92
N VAL A 138 -1.56 -5.37 0.82
CA VAL A 138 -0.74 -5.66 -0.36
C VAL A 138 0.61 -6.21 0.09
N LEU A 139 0.96 -7.39 -0.43
CA LEU A 139 2.24 -8.05 -0.19
C LEU A 139 3.21 -7.71 -1.33
N TYR A 140 4.38 -7.21 -0.95
CA TYR A 140 5.50 -6.90 -1.82
C TYR A 140 6.65 -7.87 -1.49
N PRO A 141 7.07 -8.73 -2.45
CA PRO A 141 8.30 -9.48 -2.33
C PRO A 141 9.52 -8.56 -2.21
N ALA A 142 10.64 -9.09 -1.72
CA ALA A 142 11.90 -8.36 -1.73
C ALA A 142 12.26 -7.93 -3.15
N HIS A 143 12.77 -6.70 -3.30
CA HIS A 143 13.22 -6.14 -4.58
C HIS A 143 12.13 -6.07 -5.69
N SER A 144 10.85 -6.11 -5.32
CA SER A 144 9.72 -6.07 -6.27
C SER A 144 9.38 -4.67 -6.79
N LEU A 145 10.16 -3.65 -6.41
CA LEU A 145 9.93 -2.26 -6.77
C LEU A 145 11.22 -1.64 -7.30
N HIS A 146 11.09 -0.76 -8.28
CA HIS A 146 12.20 0.02 -8.81
C HIS A 146 12.79 0.92 -7.72
N ILE A 147 14.10 1.20 -7.79
CA ILE A 147 14.83 1.99 -6.77
C ILE A 147 14.23 3.38 -6.55
N ASP A 148 13.59 3.94 -7.58
CA ASP A 148 12.91 5.23 -7.49
C ASP A 148 11.75 5.23 -6.49
N ALA A 149 11.21 4.06 -6.12
CA ALA A 149 10.20 3.93 -5.07
C ALA A 149 10.64 4.60 -3.76
N PHE A 150 11.95 4.75 -3.52
CA PHE A 150 12.53 5.34 -2.32
C PHE A 150 13.05 6.77 -2.52
N ASP A 151 12.90 7.35 -3.71
CA ASP A 151 13.27 8.73 -4.01
C ASP A 151 12.15 9.70 -3.57
N LYS A 152 12.36 10.32 -2.42
CA LYS A 152 11.43 11.29 -1.82
C LYS A 152 11.18 12.52 -2.71
N ILE A 153 12.16 12.94 -3.52
CA ILE A 153 12.01 14.08 -4.41
C ILE A 153 11.05 13.71 -5.55
N LYS A 154 11.20 12.51 -6.12
CA LYS A 154 10.28 12.01 -7.15
C LYS A 154 8.89 11.78 -6.59
N ILE A 155 8.76 11.15 -5.42
CA ILE A 155 7.47 10.98 -4.73
C ILE A 155 6.76 12.33 -4.59
N SER A 156 7.45 13.32 -4.01
CA SER A 156 6.86 14.63 -3.74
C SER A 156 6.43 15.38 -4.99
N LYS A 157 7.09 15.14 -6.13
CA LYS A 157 6.80 15.83 -7.40
C LYS A 157 5.76 15.09 -8.24
N LEU A 158 5.84 13.78 -8.30
CA LEU A 158 5.08 12.97 -9.25
C LEU A 158 3.79 12.44 -8.66
N SER A 159 3.82 11.97 -7.41
CA SER A 159 2.66 11.30 -6.80
C SER A 159 2.58 11.50 -5.27
N PRO A 160 2.49 12.73 -4.76
CA PRO A 160 2.54 13.00 -3.31
C PRO A 160 1.33 12.53 -2.49
N LEU A 161 0.22 12.16 -3.13
CA LEU A 161 -1.07 11.85 -2.51
C LEU A 161 -1.58 10.44 -2.80
N ALA A 162 -0.99 9.74 -3.76
CA ALA A 162 -1.43 8.42 -4.21
C ALA A 162 -0.25 7.46 -4.25
N ASP A 163 0.03 6.83 -3.12
CA ASP A 163 1.05 5.80 -2.99
C ASP A 163 0.72 4.52 -3.78
N ASP A 164 -0.55 4.16 -3.94
CA ASP A 164 -0.94 3.02 -4.76
C ASP A 164 -0.56 3.20 -6.24
N LEU A 165 -0.82 4.37 -6.82
CA LEU A 165 -0.40 4.72 -8.19
C LEU A 165 1.13 4.68 -8.33
N TRP A 166 1.82 5.26 -7.33
CA TRP A 166 3.28 5.27 -7.29
C TRP A 166 3.85 3.86 -7.23
N LEU A 167 3.43 3.05 -6.26
CA LEU A 167 3.93 1.69 -6.06
C LEU A 167 3.61 0.77 -7.24
N ASN A 168 2.45 0.94 -7.87
CA ASN A 168 2.13 0.20 -9.08
C ASN A 168 3.05 0.57 -10.25
N THR A 169 3.31 1.87 -10.46
CA THR A 169 4.28 2.34 -11.45
C THR A 169 5.66 1.73 -11.18
N MET A 170 6.13 1.80 -9.93
CA MET A 170 7.44 1.29 -9.53
C MET A 170 7.55 -0.23 -9.67
N ALA A 171 6.46 -0.98 -9.52
CA ALA A 171 6.42 -2.41 -9.81
C ALA A 171 6.53 -2.66 -11.32
N ILE A 172 5.76 -1.96 -12.15
CA ILE A 172 5.73 -2.16 -13.61
C ILE A 172 7.08 -1.83 -14.25
N ILE A 173 7.68 -0.68 -13.92
CA ILE A 173 9.00 -0.32 -14.48
C ILE A 173 10.11 -1.27 -13.99
N ASN A 174 9.89 -1.98 -12.87
CA ASN A 174 10.75 -3.05 -12.37
C ASN A 174 10.38 -4.43 -12.95
N SER A 175 9.52 -4.50 -13.97
CA SER A 175 9.02 -5.76 -14.55
C SER A 175 8.42 -6.73 -13.53
N THR A 176 7.78 -6.18 -12.49
CA THR A 176 7.12 -6.96 -11.44
C THR A 176 5.61 -7.00 -11.73
N LYS A 177 5.09 -8.20 -11.98
CA LYS A 177 3.66 -8.43 -12.23
C LYS A 177 2.84 -8.35 -10.94
N ILE A 178 1.55 -8.04 -11.08
CA ILE A 178 0.58 -7.97 -10.00
C ILE A 178 -0.37 -9.16 -10.10
N VAL A 179 -0.70 -9.77 -8.96
CA VAL A 179 -1.68 -10.85 -8.82
C VAL A 179 -2.79 -10.40 -7.90
N LYS A 180 -4.05 -10.55 -8.36
CA LYS A 180 -5.21 -10.40 -7.48
C LYS A 180 -5.70 -11.76 -7.03
N THR A 181 -5.77 -11.94 -5.72
CA THR A 181 -6.33 -13.15 -5.10
C THR A 181 -7.85 -13.27 -5.32
N ASN A 182 -8.38 -14.45 -5.08
CA ASN A 182 -9.82 -14.72 -4.97
C ASN A 182 -10.37 -14.53 -3.54
N TYR A 183 -9.62 -13.85 -2.67
CA TYR A 183 -10.03 -13.64 -1.28
C TYR A 183 -11.31 -12.81 -1.22
N ASN A 184 -12.35 -13.38 -0.62
CA ASN A 184 -13.65 -12.73 -0.50
C ASN A 184 -13.76 -12.05 0.86
N PHE A 185 -13.81 -10.72 0.86
CA PHE A 185 -13.83 -9.90 2.06
C PHE A 185 -14.61 -8.62 1.80
N TYR A 186 -15.04 -7.96 2.87
CA TYR A 186 -15.52 -6.59 2.81
C TYR A 186 -14.54 -5.69 3.56
N LEU A 187 -14.27 -4.50 3.01
CA LEU A 187 -13.56 -3.47 3.74
C LEU A 187 -14.44 -2.99 4.89
N LEU A 188 -13.92 -3.07 6.13
CA LEU A 188 -14.61 -2.59 7.32
C LEU A 188 -13.93 -1.29 7.79
N PRO A 189 -14.39 -0.12 7.31
CA PRO A 189 -13.77 1.15 7.65
C PRO A 189 -13.99 1.52 9.12
N LEU A 190 -12.97 2.11 9.72
CA LEU A 190 -13.04 2.76 11.02
C LEU A 190 -13.56 4.18 10.84
N ILE A 191 -14.72 4.46 11.43
CA ILE A 191 -15.32 5.79 11.37
C ILE A 191 -14.73 6.65 12.48
N PHE A 192 -13.95 7.67 12.11
CA PHE A 192 -13.42 8.66 13.05
C PHE A 192 -14.25 9.94 13.00
N LYS A 193 -14.66 10.44 14.17
CA LYS A 193 -15.39 11.71 14.29
C LYS A 193 -14.48 12.84 13.77
N ASN A 194 -14.95 13.57 12.76
CA ASN A 194 -14.25 14.67 12.05
C ASN A 194 -13.13 14.24 11.09
N ASN A 195 -13.09 13.00 10.61
CA ASN A 195 -12.15 12.62 9.56
C ASN A 195 -12.54 13.28 8.23
N LYS A 196 -11.56 13.85 7.52
CA LYS A 196 -11.72 14.18 6.10
C LYS A 196 -11.17 13.00 5.31
N GLU A 197 -12.05 12.27 4.62
CA GLU A 197 -11.64 11.13 3.81
C GLU A 197 -10.84 11.59 2.59
N LEU A 198 -9.64 11.03 2.42
CA LEU A 198 -8.77 11.28 1.26
C LEU A 198 -9.47 10.95 -0.06
N TYR A 199 -10.47 10.07 -0.06
CA TYR A 199 -11.31 9.76 -1.21
C TYR A 199 -11.90 11.02 -1.86
N THR A 200 -12.33 12.00 -1.05
CA THR A 200 -12.91 13.25 -1.55
C THR A 200 -11.87 14.07 -2.31
N GLU A 201 -10.65 14.21 -1.77
CA GLU A 201 -9.60 14.98 -2.44
C GLU A 201 -8.99 14.25 -3.64
N ASN A 202 -8.80 12.92 -3.55
CA ASN A 202 -8.11 12.15 -4.58
C ASN A 202 -8.99 11.84 -5.80
N VAL A 203 -10.28 11.55 -5.58
CA VAL A 203 -11.22 11.14 -6.63
C VAL A 203 -12.13 12.30 -7.03
N LEU A 204 -12.76 13.00 -6.06
CA LEU A 204 -13.72 14.07 -6.39
C LEU A 204 -13.05 15.37 -6.86
N HIS A 205 -11.75 15.57 -6.59
CA HIS A 205 -10.97 16.70 -7.11
C HIS A 205 -9.92 16.31 -8.17
N ASP A 206 -10.08 15.16 -8.81
CA ASP A 206 -9.29 14.71 -9.98
C ASP A 206 -7.77 14.57 -9.74
N LYS A 207 -7.33 14.49 -8.48
CA LYS A 207 -5.90 14.45 -8.12
C LYS A 207 -5.21 13.14 -8.52
N ASN A 208 -5.94 12.04 -8.64
CA ASN A 208 -5.37 10.81 -9.19
C ASN A 208 -5.00 10.97 -10.67
N ASN A 209 -5.86 11.58 -11.47
CA ASN A 209 -5.58 11.85 -12.88
C ASN A 209 -4.42 12.85 -13.06
N GLU A 210 -4.30 13.84 -12.18
CA GLU A 210 -3.14 14.74 -12.16
C GLU A 210 -1.83 13.98 -11.90
N GLN A 211 -1.81 13.09 -10.90
CA GLN A 211 -0.62 12.29 -10.57
C GLN A 211 -0.27 11.27 -11.66
N ILE A 212 -1.26 10.66 -12.32
CA ILE A 212 -1.04 9.82 -13.51
C ILE A 212 -0.31 10.63 -14.58
N LYS A 213 -0.82 11.82 -14.94
CA LYS A 213 -0.18 12.68 -15.94
C LYS A 213 1.26 13.04 -15.57
N ASN A 214 1.53 13.37 -14.30
CA ASN A 214 2.87 13.69 -13.83
C ASN A 214 3.82 12.50 -13.93
N ILE A 215 3.37 11.32 -13.50
CA ILE A 215 4.12 10.06 -13.63
C ILE A 215 4.44 9.79 -15.10
N GLU A 216 3.44 9.87 -15.97
CA GLU A 216 3.61 9.51 -17.38
C GLU A 216 4.43 10.51 -18.19
N SER A 217 4.39 11.79 -17.80
CA SER A 217 5.28 12.81 -18.36
C SER A 217 6.75 12.51 -18.05
N TYR A 218 7.03 11.78 -16.96
CA TYR A 218 8.39 11.45 -16.53
C TYR A 218 8.86 10.07 -17.02
N TYR A 219 8.04 9.02 -16.88
CA TYR A 219 8.41 7.64 -17.19
C TYR A 219 7.88 7.14 -18.55
N GLY A 220 7.11 7.95 -19.27
CA GLY A 220 6.32 7.49 -20.42
C GLY A 220 4.98 6.85 -19.99
N PRO A 221 4.19 6.30 -20.92
CA PRO A 221 2.81 5.90 -20.68
C PRO A 221 2.67 4.60 -19.86
N VAL A 222 3.25 4.55 -18.65
CA VAL A 222 3.34 3.34 -17.82
C VAL A 222 2.02 2.91 -17.21
N LEU A 223 1.05 3.81 -17.12
CA LEU A 223 -0.26 3.50 -16.54
C LEU A 223 -1.36 3.46 -17.60
N THR A 224 -1.07 3.91 -18.83
CA THR A 224 -2.06 4.05 -19.90
C THR A 224 -1.74 3.25 -21.15
N SER A 225 -0.50 2.79 -21.31
CA SER A 225 -0.17 1.83 -22.37
C SER A 225 -0.73 0.46 -22.04
N GLU A 226 -1.24 -0.22 -23.07
CA GLU A 226 -1.56 -1.64 -22.98
C GLU A 226 -0.25 -2.41 -22.97
N TYR A 227 0.13 -2.91 -21.80
CA TYR A 227 1.18 -3.92 -21.69
C TYR A 227 0.59 -5.24 -22.16
N PHE A 228 0.99 -5.70 -23.34
CA PHE A 228 0.68 -7.06 -23.78
C PHE A 228 1.48 -8.05 -22.90
N ASP A 229 0.75 -8.87 -22.14
CA ASP A 229 1.27 -9.80 -21.12
C ASP A 229 2.07 -10.99 -21.65
#